data_AF-D6GUP3-F1
#
_entry.id   AF-D6GUP3-F1
#
_cell.length_a   1.000
_cell.length_b   1.000
_cell.length_c   1.000
_cell.angle_alpha   90.00
_cell.angle_beta   90.00
_cell.angle_gamma   90.00
#
_symmetry.space_group_name_H-M   'P 1'
#
loop_
_entity.id
_entity.type
_entity.pdbx_description
1 polymer ?
#
loop_
_entity_poly.entity_id
_entity_poly.type
_entity_poly.pdbx_seq_one_letter_code
_entity_poly.pdbx_strand_id
1 'polypeptide(L)'
;MIEYGVAGYNLGYTSAPLDLLGLYVSFGLAGIFAYPTALILDKYKENGSNKPLSNKWLIWIVLFIIFITIGAVLAAFTGAAAIPSHLAAPP
;
A
#
# COMPACT_ATOMS: atom_id res chain seq x y z
N MET A 1 1.53 -0.77 11.17
CA MET A 1 1.19 0.14 10.05
C MET A 1 -0.20 0.74 10.24
N ILE A 2 -1.26 -0.08 10.26
CA ILE A 2 -2.64 0.42 10.39
C ILE A 2 -2.87 1.16 11.73
N GLU A 3 -2.34 0.63 12.84
CA GLU A 3 -2.45 1.25 14.17
C GLU A 3 -1.84 2.66 14.25
N TYR A 4 -0.72 2.89 13.55
CA TYR A 4 -0.09 4.21 13.46
C TYR A 4 -0.97 5.22 12.71
N GLY A 5 -1.64 4.78 11.64
CA GLY A 5 -2.62 5.60 10.92
C GLY A 5 -3.82 5.97 11.78
N VAL A 6 -4.34 5.02 12.57
CA VAL A 6 -5.47 5.27 13.48
C VAL A 6 -5.09 6.24 14.62
N ALA A 7 -3.90 6.07 15.21
CA ALA A 7 -3.40 7.00 16.22
C ALA A 7 -3.19 8.41 15.65
N GLY A 8 -2.56 8.52 14.46
CA GLY A 8 -2.36 9.80 13.78
C GLY A 8 -3.67 10.49 13.38
N TYR A 9 -4.69 9.71 12.99
CA TYR A 9 -6.05 10.21 12.71
C TYR A 9 -6.71 10.80 13.96
N ASN A 10 -6.66 10.08 15.08
CA ASN A 10 -7.28 10.50 16.34
C ASN A 10 -6.55 11.67 17.01
N LEU A 11 -5.25 11.79 16.80
CA LEU A 11 -4.40 12.83 17.42
C LEU A 11 -4.29 14.09 16.55
N GLY A 12 -4.85 14.10 15.34
CA GLY A 12 -4.87 15.28 14.47
C GLY A 12 -3.49 15.78 14.05
N TYR A 13 -2.48 14.89 14.02
CA TYR A 13 -1.08 15.26 13.74
C TYR A 13 -0.81 15.74 12.31
N THR A 14 -1.81 15.71 11.43
CA THR A 14 -1.71 16.13 10.04
C THR A 14 -2.94 16.93 9.64
N SER A 15 -2.76 17.90 8.74
CA SER A 15 -3.83 18.67 8.11
C SER A 15 -4.78 17.80 7.27
N ALA A 16 -4.36 16.57 6.92
CA ALA A 16 -5.14 15.60 6.16
C ALA A 16 -5.12 14.21 6.85
N PRO A 17 -5.85 14.04 7.97
CA PRO A 17 -5.81 12.82 8.77
C PRO A 17 -6.42 11.60 8.06
N LEU A 18 -7.42 11.83 7.18
CA LEU A 18 -7.99 10.79 6.33
C LEU A 18 -6.97 10.22 5.33
N ASP A 19 -6.14 11.08 4.74
CA ASP A 19 -5.16 10.68 3.74
C ASP A 19 -4.07 9.82 4.38
N LEU A 20 -3.62 10.20 5.58
CA LEU A 20 -2.65 9.45 6.37
C LEU A 20 -3.22 8.08 6.78
N LEU A 21 -4.46 8.03 7.25
CA LEU A 21 -5.12 6.76 7.57
C LEU A 21 -5.26 5.88 6.34
N GLY A 22 -5.74 6.44 5.23
CA GLY A 22 -5.90 5.74 3.95
C GLY A 22 -4.57 5.20 3.43
N LEU A 23 -3.49 5.95 3.57
CA LEU A 23 -2.13 5.56 3.23
C LEU A 23 -1.69 4.32 4.02
N TYR A 24 -1.80 4.37 5.34
CA TYR A 24 -1.38 3.28 6.23
C TYR A 24 -2.25 2.02 6.06
N VAL A 25 -3.56 2.19 5.85
CA VAL A 25 -4.47 1.08 5.54
C VAL A 25 -4.14 0.46 4.19
N SER A 26 -3.93 1.27 3.15
CA SER A 26 -3.62 0.79 1.81
C SER A 26 -2.30 0.02 1.77
N PHE A 27 -1.23 0.55 2.38
CA PHE A 27 0.03 -0.20 2.49
C PHE A 27 -0.06 -1.41 3.41
N GLY A 28 -0.87 -1.35 4.48
CA GLY A 28 -1.13 -2.50 5.34
C GLY A 28 -1.80 -3.65 4.58
N LEU A 29 -2.84 -3.35 3.81
CA LEU A 29 -3.53 -4.32 2.96
C LEU A 29 -2.63 -4.82 1.83
N ALA A 30 -1.88 -3.94 1.16
CA ALA A 30 -0.88 -4.34 0.18
C ALA A 30 0.14 -5.33 0.79
N GLY A 31 0.60 -5.10 2.03
CA GLY A 31 1.47 -6.04 2.74
C GLY A 31 0.83 -7.41 2.99
N ILE A 32 -0.44 -7.44 3.39
CA ILE A 32 -1.20 -8.70 3.58
C ILE A 32 -1.31 -9.46 2.26
N PHE A 33 -1.61 -8.77 1.16
CA PHE A 33 -1.78 -9.38 -0.16
C PHE A 33 -0.45 -9.67 -0.88
N ALA A 34 0.66 -9.07 -0.45
CA ALA A 34 1.98 -9.32 -1.02
C ALA A 34 2.41 -10.78 -0.83
N TYR A 35 2.18 -11.34 0.36
CA TYR A 35 2.55 -12.73 0.66
C TYR A 35 1.87 -13.77 -0.24
N PRO A 36 0.52 -13.83 -0.34
CA PRO A 36 -0.12 -14.77 -1.25
C PRO A 36 0.24 -14.48 -2.72
N THR A 37 0.42 -13.22 -3.10
CA THR A 37 0.86 -12.85 -4.46
C THR A 37 2.25 -13.39 -4.79
N ALA A 38 3.21 -13.29 -3.87
CA ALA A 38 4.55 -13.83 -4.04
C ALA A 38 4.52 -15.35 -4.19
N LEU A 39 3.81 -16.06 -3.31
CA LEU A 39 3.63 -17.52 -3.41
C LEU A 39 2.99 -17.94 -4.73
N ILE A 40 2.02 -17.17 -5.23
CA ILE A 40 1.34 -17.40 -6.49
C ILE A 40 2.35 -17.33 -7.65
N LEU A 41 3.16 -16.28 -7.67
CA LEU A 41 4.16 -16.03 -8.72
C LEU A 41 5.30 -17.06 -8.69
N ASP A 42 5.76 -17.45 -7.50
CA ASP A 42 6.79 -18.47 -7.34
C ASP A 42 6.33 -19.82 -7.87
N LYS A 43 5.14 -20.27 -7.45
CA LYS A 43 4.55 -21.53 -7.95
C LYS A 43 4.25 -21.48 -9.45
N TYR A 44 3.86 -20.33 -9.97
CA TYR A 44 3.63 -20.17 -11.41
C TYR A 44 4.93 -20.34 -12.21
N LYS A 45 6.02 -19.75 -11.71
CA LYS A 45 7.36 -19.90 -12.30
C LYS A 45 7.85 -21.35 -12.24
N GLU A 46 7.62 -22.05 -11.13
CA GLU A 46 8.01 -23.46 -10.94
C GLU A 46 7.23 -24.42 -11.85
N ASN A 47 5.93 -24.20 -12.07
CA ASN A 47 5.08 -25.08 -12.88
C ASN A 47 5.22 -24.91 -14.40
N GLY A 48 6.18 -24.08 -14.84
CA GLY A 48 6.38 -23.70 -16.23
C GLY A 48 5.36 -22.67 -16.68
N SER A 49 5.84 -21.45 -16.95
CA SER A 49 5.09 -20.23 -17.29
C SER A 49 4.23 -20.28 -18.58
N ASN A 50 3.97 -21.47 -19.12
CA ASN A 50 3.29 -21.72 -20.39
C ASN A 50 1.78 -21.97 -20.27
N LYS A 51 1.23 -22.05 -19.05
CA LYS A 51 -0.22 -22.18 -18.83
C LYS A 51 -0.79 -20.89 -18.26
N PRO A 52 -1.96 -20.42 -18.70
CA PRO A 52 -2.55 -19.20 -18.15
C PRO A 52 -2.83 -19.34 -16.64
N LEU A 53 -2.58 -18.26 -15.91
CA LEU A 53 -2.82 -18.18 -14.47
C LEU A 53 -4.32 -18.37 -14.18
N SER A 54 -4.66 -19.20 -13.18
CA SER A 54 -6.06 -19.43 -12.82
C SER A 54 -6.73 -18.12 -12.37
N ASN A 55 -7.97 -17.86 -12.84
CA ASN A 55 -8.74 -16.65 -12.46
C ASN A 55 -8.85 -16.45 -10.93
N LYS A 56 -8.85 -17.54 -10.15
CA LYS A 56 -8.88 -17.47 -8.68
C LYS A 56 -7.59 -16.90 -8.09
N TRP A 57 -6.45 -17.18 -8.72
CA TRP A 57 -5.12 -16.71 -8.30
C TRP A 57 -4.94 -15.24 -8.71
N LEU A 58 -5.48 -14.88 -9.88
CA LEU A 58 -5.44 -13.52 -10.41
C LEU A 58 -6.11 -12.50 -9.49
N ILE A 59 -7.18 -12.88 -8.78
CA ILE A 59 -7.88 -11.99 -7.84
C ILE A 59 -6.95 -11.44 -6.74
N TRP A 60 -6.06 -12.27 -6.21
CA TRP A 60 -5.13 -11.88 -5.15
C TRP A 60 -4.08 -10.89 -5.65
N ILE A 61 -3.58 -11.15 -6.86
CA ILE A 61 -2.62 -10.26 -7.54
C ILE A 61 -3.28 -8.91 -7.82
N VAL A 62 -4.52 -8.91 -8.32
CA VAL A 62 -5.26 -7.67 -8.60
C VAL A 62 -5.51 -6.88 -7.32
N LEU A 63 -5.92 -7.53 -6.22
CA LEU A 63 -6.10 -6.85 -4.93
C LEU A 63 -4.79 -6.24 -4.44
N PHE A 64 -3.68 -6.97 -4.51
CA PHE A 64 -2.35 -6.45 -4.20
C PHE A 64 -2.03 -5.20 -5.03
N ILE A 65 -2.21 -5.26 -6.35
CA ILE A 65 -1.93 -4.16 -7.28
C ILE A 65 -2.80 -2.94 -6.95
N ILE A 66 -4.09 -3.14 -6.65
CA ILE A 66 -5.00 -2.03 -6.30
C ILE A 66 -4.50 -1.32 -5.04
N PHE A 67 -4.26 -2.05 -3.96
CA PHE A 67 -3.87 -1.43 -2.69
C PHE A 67 -2.49 -0.80 -2.73
N ILE A 68 -1.52 -1.41 -3.42
CA ILE A 68 -0.19 -0.79 -3.58
C ILE A 68 -0.24 0.46 -4.45
N THR A 69 -1.09 0.48 -5.49
CA THR A 69 -1.26 1.65 -6.35
C THR A 69 -1.92 2.80 -5.60
N ILE A 70 -3.00 2.53 -4.86
CA ILE A 70 -3.67 3.53 -4.02
C ILE A 70 -2.70 4.07 -2.97
N GLY A 71 -1.95 3.19 -2.29
CA GLY A 71 -0.94 3.57 -1.32
C GLY A 71 0.16 4.45 -1.93
N ALA A 72 0.67 4.10 -3.11
CA ALA A 72 1.70 4.88 -3.80
C ALA A 72 1.19 6.28 -4.21
N VAL A 73 -0.05 6.38 -4.70
CA VAL A 73 -0.67 7.66 -5.06
C VAL A 73 -0.84 8.54 -3.82
N LEU A 74 -1.39 7.99 -2.73
CA LEU A 74 -1.55 8.72 -1.47
C LEU A 74 -0.19 9.13 -0.89
N ALA A 75 0.85 8.29 -1.01
CA ALA A 75 2.21 8.60 -0.56
C ALA A 75 2.78 9.80 -1.32
N ALA A 76 2.59 9.83 -2.64
CA ALA A 76 3.05 10.94 -3.47
C ALA A 76 2.36 12.25 -3.08
N PHE A 77 1.04 12.25 -2.88
CA PHE A 77 0.29 13.44 -2.48
C PHE A 77 0.65 13.93 -1.08
N THR A 78 0.65 13.04 -0.08
CA THR A 78 0.97 13.40 1.32
C THR A 78 2.43 13.79 1.48
N GLY A 79 3.34 13.08 0.82
CA GLY A 79 4.76 13.40 0.79
C GLY A 79 5.03 14.77 0.18
N ALA A 80 4.43 15.07 -0.98
CA ALA A 80 4.61 16.36 -1.66
C ALA A 80 4.11 17.53 -0.79
N ALA A 81 2.99 17.37 -0.09
CA ALA A 81 2.45 18.39 0.81
C ALA A 81 3.33 18.63 2.05
N ALA A 82 4.10 17.63 2.49
CA ALA A 82 5.00 17.73 3.64
C ALA A 82 6.38 18.33 3.30
N ILE A 83 6.74 18.42 2.01
CA ILE A 83 8.04 18.97 1.57
C ILE A 83 8.27 20.41 2.09
N PRO A 84 7.34 21.36 1.93
CA PRO A 84 7.58 22.73 2.37
C PRO A 84 7.83 22.85 3.87
N SER A 85 7.10 22.10 4.70
CA SER A 85 7.27 22.13 6.15
C SER A 85 8.58 21.51 6.61
N HIS A 86 9.03 20.42 5.97
CA HIS A 86 10.32 19.79 6.28
C HIS A 86 11.54 20.59 5.77
N LEU A 87 11.36 21.44 4.75
CA LEU A 87 12.40 22.36 4.27
C LEU A 87 12.46 23.65 5.09
N ALA A 88 11.34 24.10 5.67
CA ALA A 88 11.25 25.33 6.46
C ALA A 88 11.91 25.21 7.84
N ALA A 89 11.89 24.02 8.44
CA ALA A 89 12.64 23.72 9.65
C ALA A 89 13.08 22.24 9.60
N PRO A 90 14.39 21.94 9.75
CA PRO A 90 14.81 20.57 9.95
C PRO A 90 14.19 20.02 11.26
N PRO A 91 13.90 18.70 11.31
CA PRO A 91 13.26 18.07 12.46
C PRO A 91 14.11 18.12 13.73
#